data_AF-A0A820KCN1-F1
#
_entry.id   AF-A0A820KCN1-F1
#
_cell.length_a   1.000
_cell.length_b   1.000
_cell.length_c   1.000
_cell.angle_alpha   90.00
_cell.angle_beta   90.00
_cell.angle_gamma   90.00
#
_symmetry.space_group_name_H-M   'P 1'
#
loop_
_entity.id
_entity.type
_entity.pdbx_description
1 polymer ?
#
loop_
_entity_poly.entity_id
_entity_poly.type
_entity_poly.pdbx_seq_one_letter_code
_entity_poly.pdbx_strand_id
1 'polypeptide(L)' 'GDLILIIIDEISLVSHSLFQKVNKRLNEIFEVSDKSGVYFGNIPVLLFDDLAQCEPVAAKQIFWRPPGETFSLWAD' A
#
# COMPACT_ATOMS: atom_id res chain seq x y z
N GLY A 1 -11.14 -18.66 11.15
CA GLY A 1 -10.32 -18.85 9.96
C GLY A 1 -9.18 -17.88 10.08
N ASP A 2 -7.95 -18.36 9.98
CA ASP A 2 -6.77 -17.52 10.18
C ASP A 2 -6.53 -16.66 8.94
N LEU A 3 -6.20 -15.39 9.15
CA LEU A 3 -5.86 -14.47 8.05
C LEU A 3 -4.44 -14.79 7.58
N ILE A 4 -4.32 -15.29 6.35
CA ILE A 4 -3.04 -15.77 5.79
C ILE A 4 -2.46 -14.85 4.70
N LEU A 5 -3.26 -13.94 4.16
CA LEU A 5 -2.89 -13.07 3.03
C LEU A 5 -3.78 -11.82 3.01
N ILE A 6 -3.18 -10.67 2.73
CA ILE A 6 -3.89 -9.41 2.46
C ILE A 6 -3.69 -9.07 0.99
N ILE A 7 -4.78 -8.78 0.29
CA ILE A 7 -4.75 -8.30 -1.09
C ILE A 7 -5.37 -6.90 -1.10
N ILE A 8 -4.67 -5.93 -1.65
CA ILE A 8 -5.19 -4.58 -1.87
C ILE A 8 -5.16 -4.30 -3.37
N ASP A 9 -6.35 -4.16 -3.93
CA ASP A 9 -6.56 -3.69 -5.30
C ASP A 9 -6.63 -2.16 -5.33
N GLU A 10 -6.28 -1.56 -6.45
CA GLU A 10 -6.26 -0.09 -6.68
C GLU A 10 -5.52 0.68 -5.58
N ILE A 11 -4.30 0.25 -5.26
CA ILE A 11 -3.49 0.84 -4.19
C ILE A 11 -3.16 2.32 -4.44
N SER A 12 -3.17 2.79 -5.69
CA SER A 12 -3.02 4.20 -6.06
C SER A 12 -4.04 5.11 -5.38
N LEU A 13 -5.26 4.63 -5.13
CA LEU A 13 -6.33 5.40 -4.49
C LEU A 13 -6.19 5.43 -2.96
N VAL A 14 -5.36 4.56 -2.39
CA VAL A 14 -5.15 4.47 -0.95
C VAL A 14 -4.17 5.54 -0.51
N SER A 15 -4.62 6.41 0.39
CA SER A 15 -3.72 7.39 0.99
C SER A 15 -2.66 6.75 1.89
N HIS A 16 -1.49 7.36 1.94
CA HIS A 16 -0.41 7.01 2.87
C HIS A 16 -0.90 6.91 4.33
N SER A 17 -1.75 7.84 4.76
CA SER A 17 -2.29 7.85 6.11
C SER A 17 -3.18 6.65 6.41
N LEU A 18 -3.97 6.20 5.43
CA LEU A 18 -4.85 5.04 5.57
C LEU A 18 -4.01 3.76 5.61
N PHE A 19 -3.05 3.64 4.70
CA PHE A 19 -2.11 2.51 4.64
C PHE A 19 -1.36 2.32 5.96
N GLN A 20 -0.84 3.41 6.54
CA GLN A 20 -0.18 3.38 7.85
C GLN A 20 -1.14 3.00 8.99
N LYS A 21 -2.37 3.51 8.98
CA LYS A 21 -3.39 3.14 9.98
C LYS A 21 -3.73 1.66 9.92
N VAL A 22 -3.91 1.10 8.73
CA VAL A 22 -4.17 -0.34 8.55
C VAL A 22 -2.99 -1.16 9.09
N ASN A 23 -1.76 -0.82 8.71
CA ASN A 23 -0.54 -1.46 9.23
C ASN A 23 -0.51 -1.43 10.77
N LYS A 24 -0.76 -0.26 11.38
CA LYS A 24 -0.76 -0.11 12.84
C LYS A 24 -1.82 -0.99 13.51
N ARG A 25 -3.07 -0.98 12.99
CA ARG A 25 -4.16 -1.77 13.55
C ARG A 25 -3.91 -3.27 13.46
N LEU A 26 -3.36 -3.74 12.34
CA LEU A 26 -2.98 -5.15 12.22
C LEU A 26 -1.84 -5.51 13.18
N ASN A 27 -0.82 -4.67 13.31
CA ASN A 27 0.24 -4.93 14.29
C ASN A 27 -0.27 -4.98 15.74
N GLU A 28 -1.28 -4.17 16.09
CA GLU A 28 -1.95 -4.21 17.40
C GLU A 28 -2.77 -5.51 17.57
N ILE A 29 -3.58 -5.89 16.58
CA ILE A 29 -4.45 -7.08 16.63
C ILE A 29 -3.63 -8.37 16.75
N PHE A 30 -2.49 -8.44 16.05
CA PHE A 30 -1.62 -9.62 16.03
C PHE A 30 -0.48 -9.55 17.05
N GLU A 31 -0.49 -8.59 17.97
CA GLU A 31 0.48 -8.45 19.07
C GLU A 31 1.95 -8.41 18.58
N VAL A 32 2.20 -7.70 17.48
CA VAL A 32 3.53 -7.52 16.88
C VAL A 32 3.96 -6.05 16.80
N SER A 33 3.28 -5.15 17.52
CA SER A 33 3.57 -3.70 17.56
C SER A 33 5.01 -3.36 17.92
N ASP A 34 5.65 -4.17 18.77
CA ASP A 34 6.97 -3.88 19.34
C ASP A 34 8.11 -4.49 18.51
N LYS A 35 7.78 -5.22 17.43
CA LYS A 35 8.76 -5.90 16.57
C LYS A 35 9.18 -4.98 15.43
N SER A 36 10.46 -4.62 15.39
CA SER A 36 11.01 -3.86 14.26
C SER A 36 10.99 -4.70 12.98
N GLY A 37 10.75 -4.05 11.84
CA GLY A 37 10.69 -4.70 10.54
C GLY A 37 9.45 -5.57 10.29
N VAL A 38 8.50 -5.62 11.22
CA VAL A 38 7.22 -6.31 11.03
C VAL A 38 6.14 -5.34 10.58
N TYR A 39 5.48 -5.69 9.49
CA TYR A 39 4.38 -4.93 8.91
C TYR A 39 3.13 -5.79 8.80
N PHE A 40 1.97 -5.16 8.82
CA PHE A 40 0.64 -5.74 8.57
C PHE A 40 0.35 -6.99 9.41
N GLY A 41 0.73 -7.00 10.69
CA GLY A 41 0.49 -8.14 11.57
C GLY A 41 1.35 -9.38 11.26
N ASN A 42 2.46 -9.20 10.52
CA ASN A 42 3.26 -10.28 9.97
C ASN A 42 2.51 -11.14 8.93
N ILE A 43 1.57 -10.53 8.22
CA ILE A 43 0.77 -11.19 7.17
C ILE A 43 1.31 -10.75 5.80
N PRO A 44 1.56 -11.68 4.88
CA PRO A 44 1.92 -11.34 3.51
C PRO A 44 0.92 -10.39 2.87
N VAL A 45 1.42 -9.39 2.13
CA VAL A 45 0.59 -8.39 1.44
C VAL A 45 0.91 -8.40 -0.05
N LEU A 46 -0.12 -8.52 -0.87
CA LEU A 46 -0.05 -8.30 -2.32
C LEU A 46 -0.78 -6.99 -2.66
N LEU A 47 -0.13 -6.14 -3.43
CA LEU A 47 -0.65 -4.86 -3.89
C LEU A 47 -0.81 -4.92 -5.40
N PHE A 48 -1.99 -4.57 -5.89
CA PHE A 48 -2.31 -4.48 -7.31
C PHE A 48 -2.78 -3.05 -7.62
N ASP A 49 -2.50 -2.62 -8.84
CA ASP A 49 -2.83 -1.29 -9.33
C ASP A 49 -2.81 -1.28 -10.86
N ASP A 50 -3.57 -0.36 -11.44
CA ASP A 50 -3.27 0.14 -12.77
C ASP A 50 -2.42 1.42 -12.65
N LEU A 51 -1.21 1.37 -13.22
CA LEU A 51 -0.20 2.42 -13.10
C LEU A 51 -0.57 3.75 -13.80
N ALA A 52 -1.70 3.78 -14.52
CA ALA A 52 -2.25 4.98 -15.16
C ALA A 52 -3.31 5.73 -14.32
N GLN A 53 -3.52 5.34 -13.06
CA GLN A 53 -4.61 5.87 -12.22
C GLN A 53 -4.36 7.23 -11.56
N CYS A 54 -5.46 7.79 -11.05
CA CYS A 54 -5.51 9.05 -10.31
C CYS A 54 -4.88 8.93 -8.91
N GLU A 55 -4.34 10.04 -8.42
CA GLU A 55 -3.87 10.14 -7.03
C GLU A 55 -5.03 10.06 -6.02
N PRO A 56 -4.77 9.70 -4.75
CA PRO A 56 -5.78 9.73 -3.69
C PRO A 56 -6.42 11.11 -3.54
N VAL A 57 -7.74 11.15 -3.35
CA VAL A 57 -8.47 12.42 -3.22
C VAL A 57 -7.98 13.21 -2.01
N ALA A 58 -7.42 14.40 -2.29
CA ALA A 58 -6.91 15.34 -1.28
C ALA A 58 -5.93 14.72 -0.26
N ALA A 59 -5.17 13.69 -0.66
CA ALA A 59 -4.27 12.99 0.23
C ALA A 59 -2.98 12.56 -0.48
N LYS A 60 -1.95 12.19 0.32
CA LYS A 60 -0.66 11.75 -0.21
C LYS A 60 -0.74 10.31 -0.70
N GLN A 61 -0.28 10.07 -1.92
CA GLN A 61 -0.01 8.74 -2.47
C GLN A 61 1.07 7.99 -1.68
N ILE A 62 1.00 6.65 -1.68
CA ILE A 62 1.96 5.77 -0.99
C ILE A 62 3.23 5.61 -1.82
N PHE A 63 3.06 5.43 -3.13
CA PHE A 63 4.13 5.34 -4.10
C PHE A 63 4.17 6.65 -4.88
N TRP A 64 5.38 7.17 -5.12
CA TRP A 64 5.57 8.34 -5.96
C TRP A 64 6.33 7.95 -7.21
N ARG A 65 5.97 8.58 -8.32
CA ARG A 65 6.75 8.51 -9.55
C ARG A 65 8.13 9.16 -9.33
N PRO A 66 9.24 8.51 -9.69
CA PRO A 66 10.55 9.15 -9.68
C PRO A 66 10.54 10.41 -10.58
N PRO A 67 11.12 11.53 -10.14
CA PRO A 67 11.22 12.72 -10.98
C PRO A 67 11.99 12.42 -12.27
N GLY A 68 11.41 12.76 -13.43
CA GLY A 68 12.08 12.67 -14.73
C GLY A 68 11.83 11.39 -15.53
N GLU A 69 11.13 10.40 -15.00
CA GLU A 69 10.65 9.27 -15.80
C GLU A 69 9.33 9.64 -16.45
N THR A 70 9.18 9.49 -17.77
CA THR A 70 7.90 9.46 -18.49
C THR A 70 7.68 8.04 -19.01
N PHE A 71 6.58 7.42 -18.61
CA PHE A 71 6.16 6.11 -19.12
C PHE A 71 5.27 6.46 -20.29
N SER A 72 5.83 6.44 -21.50
CA SER A 72 4.99 6.44 -22.68
C SER A 72 4.32 5.08 -22.71
N LEU A 73 3.03 5.03 -22.38
CA LEU A 73 2.23 3.82 -22.57
C LEU A 73 2.19 3.44 -24.05
N TRP A 74 2.42 4.41 -24.94
CA TRP A 74 2.38 4.30 -26.40
C TRP A 74 3.73 4.76 -26.97
N ALA A 75 4.79 3.98 -26.74
CA ALA A 75 5.96 4.07 -27.61
C ALA A 75 5.72 3.12 -28.79
N ASP A 76 5.76 3.65 -30.02
CA ASP A 76 5.67 2.90 -31.27
C ASP A 76 6.72 1.78 -31.36
#